data_AF-I1QUG2-F1
#
_entry.id   AF-I1QUG2-F1
#
_cell.length_a   1.000
_cell.length_b   1.000
_cell.length_c   1.000
_cell.angle_alpha   90.00
_cell.angle_beta   90.00
_cell.angle_gamma   90.00
#
_symmetry.space_group_name_H-M   'P 1'
#
loop_
_entity.id
_entity.type
_entity.pdbx_description
1 polymer ?
#
loop_
_entity_poly.entity_id
_entity_poly.type
_entity_poly.pdbx_seq_one_letter_code
_entity_poly.pdbx_strand_id
1 'polypeptide(L)'
;MAWHGVAWRGVAWQEGYIVPRSPAVEAVPMDKLPRPVIFHDGRLARRPTPLAALLAVLWFPVGFALACVRIAAGALLPMPWVYYAFWALGVRVVVRGAPPPRAERAAGRRGVLFACSHRTLLDPIFLSAALGRPVAAVTYSLSRLSEFLSPIRTVRLTRDRAADAAMIGELLDEGDLAICPEGTTCREPFLLRFSALFAELTDEVVPVAMESRMGMFHGTTARGWKGMDPFYFFMNPSPAYVVTFLGKLPPEHTCGAGGRSSHEVANYIQRLIAATLSYECTSLTRKDKYRALAGNDGVVDNATGKLPSPATATANNSKDKAC
;
A
#
# COMPACT_ATOMS: atom_id res chain seq x y z
N MET A 1 3.29 -29.50 -45.96
CA MET A 1 2.07 -29.22 -45.18
C MET A 1 2.44 -29.13 -43.72
N ALA A 2 2.25 -27.93 -43.16
CA ALA A 2 2.57 -27.60 -41.77
C ALA A 2 1.52 -28.17 -40.82
N TRP A 3 1.96 -28.58 -39.62
CA TRP A 3 1.15 -28.46 -38.41
C TRP A 3 2.07 -27.97 -37.28
N HIS A 4 1.91 -26.68 -36.95
CA HIS A 4 2.45 -26.06 -35.76
C HIS A 4 1.68 -26.57 -34.54
N GLY A 5 2.35 -27.32 -33.66
CA GLY A 5 1.89 -27.58 -32.30
C GLY A 5 2.44 -26.50 -31.37
N VAL A 6 1.59 -25.57 -30.94
CA VAL A 6 1.90 -24.58 -29.91
C VAL A 6 2.09 -25.31 -28.58
N ALA A 7 3.33 -25.47 -28.15
CA ALA A 7 3.66 -25.97 -26.82
C ALA A 7 3.28 -24.90 -25.77
N TRP A 8 2.21 -25.14 -25.03
CA TRP A 8 1.93 -24.44 -23.78
C TRP A 8 3.09 -24.72 -22.82
N ARG A 9 3.94 -23.72 -22.59
CA ARG A 9 4.98 -23.80 -21.55
C ARG A 9 4.31 -23.95 -20.21
N GLY A 10 4.42 -25.15 -19.64
CA GLY A 10 3.93 -25.49 -18.32
C GLY A 10 4.46 -24.52 -17.26
N VAL A 11 3.57 -24.07 -16.39
CA VAL A 11 3.94 -23.46 -15.12
C VAL A 11 4.68 -24.54 -14.33
N ALA A 12 5.98 -24.36 -14.11
CA ALA A 12 6.73 -25.21 -13.21
C ALA A 12 6.17 -25.01 -11.80
N TRP A 13 5.44 -26.01 -11.30
CA TRP A 13 5.01 -26.05 -9.90
C TRP A 13 6.25 -26.28 -9.04
N GLN A 14 6.67 -25.27 -8.27
CA GLN A 14 7.64 -25.49 -7.21
C GLN A 14 6.94 -26.21 -6.06
N GLU A 15 7.46 -27.36 -5.65
CA GLU A 15 7.00 -28.06 -4.45
C GLU A 15 7.25 -27.20 -3.22
N GLY A 16 6.16 -26.74 -2.59
CA GLY A 16 6.24 -26.05 -1.31
C GLY A 16 6.43 -27.08 -0.19
N TYR A 17 7.62 -27.15 0.40
CA TYR A 17 7.84 -27.99 1.57
C TYR A 17 7.13 -27.36 2.79
N ILE A 18 6.07 -28.01 3.27
CA ILE A 18 5.33 -27.59 4.47
C ILE A 18 5.73 -28.52 5.61
N VAL A 19 6.37 -27.97 6.64
CA VAL A 19 6.67 -28.72 7.86
C VAL A 19 5.34 -29.03 8.60
N PRO A 20 4.99 -30.31 8.82
CA PRO A 20 3.81 -30.69 9.60
C PRO A 20 3.92 -30.15 11.02
N ARG A 21 2.80 -29.78 11.64
CA ARG A 21 2.81 -29.35 13.05
C ARG A 21 3.11 -30.59 13.90
N SER A 22 4.23 -30.59 14.61
CA SER A 22 4.54 -31.60 15.62
C SER A 22 4.08 -31.10 16.99
N PRO A 23 3.17 -31.79 17.70
CA PRO A 23 2.77 -31.40 19.05
C PRO A 23 3.94 -31.38 20.04
N ALA A 24 5.01 -32.13 19.75
CA ALA A 24 6.20 -32.25 20.59
C ALA A 24 7.20 -31.10 20.41
N VAL A 25 6.98 -30.20 19.42
CA VAL A 25 7.90 -29.11 19.11
C VAL A 25 7.11 -27.81 18.99
N GLU A 26 7.37 -26.88 19.91
CA GLU A 26 6.78 -25.55 19.85
C GLU A 26 7.40 -24.75 18.70
N ALA A 27 6.57 -23.95 18.01
CA ALA A 27 7.07 -23.09 16.96
C ALA A 27 8.01 -22.04 17.55
N VAL A 28 9.18 -21.85 16.93
CA VAL A 28 10.15 -20.85 17.38
C VAL A 28 9.50 -19.46 17.33
N PRO A 29 9.45 -18.73 18.45
CA PRO A 29 8.99 -17.35 18.48
C PRO A 29 9.78 -16.46 17.50
N MET A 30 9.14 -15.44 16.92
CA MET A 30 9.74 -14.58 15.89
C MET A 30 11.02 -13.88 16.35
N ASP A 31 11.10 -13.53 17.64
CA ASP A 31 12.26 -12.93 18.31
C ASP A 31 13.47 -13.87 18.43
N LYS A 32 13.26 -15.19 18.34
CA LYS A 32 14.30 -16.20 18.39
C LYS A 32 14.75 -16.70 17.01
N LEU A 33 14.14 -16.19 15.94
CA LEU A 33 14.58 -16.52 14.59
C LEU A 33 15.92 -15.83 14.29
N PRO A 34 16.89 -16.53 13.66
CA PRO A 34 18.19 -15.94 13.29
C PRO A 34 18.06 -14.72 12.39
N ARG A 35 16.94 -14.60 11.67
CA ARG A 35 16.54 -13.41 10.90
C ARG A 35 15.04 -13.20 11.08
N PRO A 36 14.60 -12.04 11.62
CA PRO A 36 13.18 -11.72 11.67
C PRO A 36 12.62 -11.65 10.25
N VAL A 37 11.52 -12.36 10.01
CA VAL A 37 10.84 -12.35 8.71
C VAL A 37 9.94 -11.11 8.67
N ILE A 38 10.52 -9.99 8.22
CA ILE A 38 9.80 -8.70 8.13
C ILE A 38 9.03 -8.60 6.81
N PHE A 39 9.50 -9.29 5.77
CA PHE A 39 8.96 -9.17 4.42
C PHE A 39 8.37 -10.48 3.93
N HIS A 40 7.09 -10.42 3.56
CA HIS A 40 6.35 -11.52 2.96
C HIS A 40 5.82 -11.14 1.59
N ASP A 41 5.73 -12.15 0.71
CA ASP A 41 5.10 -12.03 -0.59
C ASP A 41 4.28 -13.28 -0.91
N GLY A 42 3.20 -13.10 -1.67
CA GLY A 42 2.20 -14.12 -1.94
C GLY A 42 0.79 -13.60 -1.71
N ARG A 43 -0.18 -14.25 -2.38
CA ARG A 43 -1.59 -13.81 -2.38
C ARG A 43 -2.51 -14.64 -1.49
N LEU A 44 -2.07 -15.79 -0.99
CA LEU A 44 -2.83 -16.58 -0.02
C LEU A 44 -2.48 -16.12 1.39
N ALA A 45 -3.50 -15.72 2.16
CA ALA A 45 -3.31 -15.27 3.54
C ALA A 45 -3.35 -16.43 4.55
N ARG A 46 -4.01 -17.53 4.19
CA ARG A 46 -4.09 -18.72 5.05
C ARG A 46 -3.10 -19.77 4.61
N ARG A 47 -2.62 -20.53 5.60
CA ARG A 47 -1.88 -21.78 5.36
C ARG A 47 -2.72 -22.70 4.46
N PRO A 48 -2.16 -23.20 3.34
CA PRO A 48 -2.89 -24.03 2.38
C PRO A 48 -3.05 -25.46 2.92
N THR A 49 -3.96 -25.66 3.88
CA THR A 49 -4.47 -27.00 4.22
C THR A 49 -5.37 -27.50 3.09
N PRO A 50 -5.58 -28.82 2.91
CA PRO A 50 -6.47 -29.34 1.88
C PRO A 50 -7.87 -28.70 1.91
N LEU A 51 -8.43 -28.53 3.12
CA LEU A 51 -9.71 -27.86 3.32
C LEU A 51 -9.65 -26.37 2.93
N ALA A 52 -8.63 -25.63 3.37
CA ALA A 52 -8.50 -24.21 3.03
C ALA A 52 -8.29 -24.00 1.52
N ALA A 53 -7.55 -24.90 0.87
CA ALA A 53 -7.35 -24.88 -0.57
C ALA A 53 -8.66 -25.16 -1.33
N LEU A 54 -9.41 -26.19 -0.92
CA LEU A 54 -10.73 -26.49 -1.48
C LEU A 54 -11.68 -25.29 -1.35
N LEU A 55 -11.78 -24.71 -0.15
CA LEU A 55 -12.61 -23.53 0.09
C LEU A 55 -12.17 -22.34 -0.77
N ALA A 56 -10.87 -22.11 -0.93
CA ALA A 56 -10.36 -21.02 -1.76
C ALA A 56 -10.70 -21.24 -3.24
N VAL A 57 -10.61 -22.47 -3.75
CA VAL A 57 -10.98 -22.81 -5.14
C VAL A 57 -12.48 -22.63 -5.38
N LEU A 58 -13.32 -23.15 -4.49
CA LEU A 58 -14.78 -23.01 -4.59
C LEU A 58 -15.22 -21.55 -4.47
N TRP A 59 -14.56 -20.77 -3.60
CA TRP A 59 -14.88 -19.37 -3.41
C TRP A 59 -14.40 -18.49 -4.56
N PHE A 60 -13.31 -18.85 -5.25
CA PHE A 60 -12.68 -18.01 -6.27
C PHE A 60 -13.65 -17.40 -7.31
N PRO A 61 -14.52 -18.16 -8.00
CA PRO A 61 -15.43 -17.58 -8.99
C PRO A 61 -16.44 -16.60 -8.37
N VAL A 62 -17.01 -16.94 -7.23
CA VAL A 62 -17.98 -16.10 -6.51
C VAL A 62 -17.29 -14.84 -5.97
N GLY A 63 -16.13 -15.01 -5.34
CA GLY A 63 -15.31 -13.93 -4.81
C GLY A 63 -14.84 -12.98 -5.90
N PHE A 64 -14.49 -13.48 -7.09
CA PHE A 64 -14.08 -12.65 -8.22
C PHE A 64 -15.24 -11.80 -8.75
N ALA A 65 -16.43 -12.38 -8.92
CA ALA A 65 -17.63 -11.64 -9.31
C ALA A 65 -17.97 -10.56 -8.27
N LEU A 66 -17.92 -10.90 -6.98
CA LEU A 66 -18.14 -9.97 -5.87
C LEU A 66 -17.09 -8.85 -5.86
N ALA A 67 -15.82 -9.16 -6.17
CA ALA A 67 -14.77 -8.18 -6.26
C ALA A 67 -15.02 -7.17 -7.38
N CYS A 68 -15.50 -7.62 -8.55
CA CYS A 68 -15.90 -6.73 -9.65
C CYS A 68 -17.00 -5.75 -9.20
N VAL A 69 -18.04 -6.23 -8.51
CA VAL A 69 -19.12 -5.38 -7.99
C VAL A 69 -18.59 -4.37 -6.97
N ARG A 70 -17.75 -4.80 -6.04
CA ARG A 70 -17.12 -3.92 -5.04
C ARG A 70 -16.23 -2.86 -5.68
N ILE A 71 -15.41 -3.23 -6.66
CA ILE A 71 -14.57 -2.28 -7.40
C ILE A 71 -15.43 -1.28 -8.18
N ALA A 72 -16.47 -1.76 -8.88
CA ALA A 72 -17.40 -0.90 -9.60
C ALA A 72 -18.11 0.09 -8.66
N ALA A 73 -18.55 -0.36 -7.48
CA ALA A 73 -19.15 0.53 -6.48
C ALA A 73 -18.16 1.63 -6.02
N GLY A 74 -16.89 1.29 -5.79
CA GLY A 74 -15.86 2.28 -5.44
C GLY A 74 -15.51 3.22 -6.59
N ALA A 75 -15.60 2.77 -7.84
CA ALA A 75 -15.24 3.52 -9.04
C ALA A 75 -16.36 4.45 -9.54
N LEU A 76 -17.62 4.01 -9.46
CA LEU A 76 -18.76 4.66 -10.12
C LEU A 76 -19.61 5.50 -9.18
N LEU A 77 -19.57 5.23 -7.87
CA LEU A 77 -20.38 5.98 -6.90
C LEU A 77 -19.65 7.23 -6.41
N PRO A 78 -20.37 8.32 -6.10
CA PRO A 78 -19.78 9.47 -5.43
C PRO A 78 -19.26 9.08 -4.04
N MET A 79 -18.13 9.66 -3.61
CA MET A 79 -17.44 9.32 -2.35
C MET A 79 -18.33 9.23 -1.09
N PRO A 80 -19.32 10.13 -0.87
CA PRO A 80 -20.23 10.00 0.27
C PRO A 80 -21.01 8.67 0.32
N TRP A 81 -21.30 8.08 -0.84
CA TRP A 81 -22.06 6.84 -0.98
C TRP A 81 -21.18 5.59 -0.95
N VAL A 82 -19.90 5.71 -1.31
CA VAL A 82 -18.95 4.59 -1.36
C VAL A 82 -18.86 3.89 -0.01
N TYR A 83 -18.85 4.64 1.10
CA TYR A 83 -18.84 4.08 2.46
C TYR A 83 -20.02 3.10 2.68
N TYR A 84 -21.24 3.54 2.38
CA TYR A 84 -22.45 2.73 2.57
C TYR A 84 -22.52 1.57 1.58
N ALA A 85 -22.10 1.78 0.33
CA ALA A 85 -22.05 0.73 -0.68
C ALA A 85 -21.08 -0.39 -0.29
N PHE A 86 -19.87 -0.03 0.19
CA PHE A 86 -18.92 -0.99 0.74
C PHE A 86 -19.52 -1.77 1.90
N TRP A 87 -20.19 -1.10 2.84
CA TRP A 87 -20.83 -1.77 3.96
C TRP A 87 -21.91 -2.77 3.51
N ALA A 88 -22.78 -2.38 2.58
CA ALA A 88 -23.81 -3.24 2.00
C ALA A 88 -23.22 -4.44 1.25
N LEU A 89 -22.09 -4.24 0.56
CA LEU A 89 -21.36 -5.29 -0.15
C LEU A 89 -20.46 -6.14 0.76
N GLY A 90 -20.52 -5.97 2.09
CA GLY A 90 -19.76 -6.78 3.06
C GLY A 90 -18.30 -6.36 3.25
N VAL A 91 -17.92 -5.16 2.82
CA VAL A 91 -16.62 -4.53 3.11
C VAL A 91 -16.81 -3.62 4.32
N ARG A 92 -16.10 -3.89 5.42
CA ARG A 92 -16.26 -3.11 6.66
C ARG A 92 -15.30 -1.93 6.66
N VAL A 93 -15.82 -0.71 6.80
CA VAL A 93 -15.02 0.50 6.93
C VAL A 93 -15.27 1.08 8.32
N VAL A 94 -14.23 1.10 9.15
CA VAL A 94 -14.28 1.62 10.52
C VAL A 94 -13.49 2.91 10.55
N VAL A 95 -14.14 4.00 10.92
CA VAL A 95 -13.52 5.32 11.07
C VAL A 95 -13.32 5.60 12.55
N ARG A 96 -12.11 5.98 12.95
CA ARG A 96 -11.76 6.34 14.32
C ARG A 96 -11.10 7.72 14.37
N GLY A 97 -11.22 8.39 15.51
CA GLY A 97 -10.79 9.78 15.67
C GLY A 97 -11.75 10.75 14.99
N ALA A 98 -11.35 12.02 14.91
CA ALA A 98 -12.12 13.07 14.25
C ALA A 98 -11.49 13.40 12.89
N PRO A 99 -12.13 13.04 11.77
CA PRO A 99 -11.67 13.46 10.46
C PRO A 99 -11.72 14.98 10.34
N PRO A 100 -10.68 15.64 9.80
CA PRO A 100 -10.69 17.10 9.70
C PRO A 100 -11.74 17.58 8.68
N PRO A 101 -12.33 18.77 8.90
CA PRO A 101 -13.21 19.39 7.90
C PRO A 101 -12.47 19.63 6.59
N ARG A 102 -13.21 19.87 5.51
CA ARG A 102 -12.61 20.17 4.20
C ARG A 102 -11.91 21.51 4.28
N ALA A 103 -10.68 21.60 3.75
CA ALA A 103 -10.04 22.89 3.56
C ALA A 103 -10.93 23.75 2.65
N GLU A 104 -11.36 24.90 3.17
CA GLU A 104 -12.13 25.87 2.40
C GLU A 104 -11.18 26.77 1.61
N ARG A 105 -11.06 26.51 0.31
CA ARG A 105 -10.22 27.30 -0.60
C ARG A 105 -10.60 28.79 -0.60
N ALA A 106 -11.89 29.10 -0.41
CA ALA A 106 -12.40 30.46 -0.29
C ALA A 106 -11.89 31.22 0.95
N ALA A 107 -11.47 30.49 1.99
CA ALA A 107 -10.85 31.07 3.19
C ALA A 107 -9.32 31.22 3.06
N GLY A 108 -8.75 31.04 1.86
CA GLY A 108 -7.31 31.12 1.61
C GLY A 108 -6.50 30.01 2.27
N ARG A 109 -7.16 28.95 2.77
CA ARG A 109 -6.51 27.83 3.45
C ARG A 109 -6.05 26.79 2.44
N ARG A 110 -4.78 26.41 2.56
CA ARG A 110 -4.16 25.31 1.81
C ARG A 110 -4.74 23.96 2.26
N GLY A 111 -4.66 22.94 1.40
CA GLY A 111 -5.13 21.59 1.69
C GLY A 111 -4.39 20.93 2.85
N VAL A 112 -5.07 19.96 3.48
CA VAL A 112 -4.49 19.13 4.55
C VAL A 112 -3.73 17.96 3.93
N LEU A 113 -2.51 17.73 4.42
CA LEU A 113 -1.70 16.58 4.04
C LEU A 113 -1.94 15.42 5.01
N PHE A 114 -2.50 14.32 4.51
CA PHE A 114 -2.70 13.08 5.25
C PHE A 114 -1.50 12.15 5.08
N ALA A 115 -0.68 12.04 6.14
CA ALA A 115 0.45 11.12 6.18
C ALA A 115 0.00 9.75 6.69
N CYS A 116 -0.10 8.77 5.79
CA CYS A 116 -0.73 7.48 6.04
C CYS A 116 0.31 6.35 6.21
N SER A 117 0.07 5.39 7.11
CA SER A 117 0.71 4.07 6.94
C SER A 117 0.23 3.42 5.64
N HIS A 118 1.07 2.60 5.03
CA HIS A 118 0.80 2.01 3.72
C HIS A 118 0.63 0.50 3.81
N ARG A 119 -0.61 0.02 3.79
CA ARG A 119 -0.96 -1.41 3.88
C ARG A 119 -1.32 -1.98 2.52
N THR A 120 -2.05 -1.25 1.68
CA THR A 120 -2.47 -1.70 0.35
C THR A 120 -2.52 -0.53 -0.65
N LEU A 121 -2.66 -0.81 -1.95
CA LEU A 121 -2.90 0.26 -2.92
C LEU A 121 -4.24 0.99 -2.72
N LEU A 122 -5.13 0.45 -1.88
CA LEU A 122 -6.44 1.01 -1.60
C LEU A 122 -6.43 2.00 -0.43
N ASP A 123 -5.30 2.21 0.26
CA ASP A 123 -5.23 3.12 1.41
C ASP A 123 -5.85 4.50 1.11
N PRO A 124 -5.49 5.20 0.02
CA PRO A 124 -6.04 6.53 -0.23
C PRO A 124 -7.52 6.51 -0.66
N ILE A 125 -8.00 5.39 -1.20
CA ILE A 125 -9.42 5.18 -1.54
C ILE A 125 -10.24 5.04 -0.26
N PHE A 126 -9.78 4.21 0.69
CA PHE A 126 -10.45 4.06 1.98
C PHE A 126 -10.36 5.33 2.84
N LEU A 127 -9.26 6.09 2.75
CA LEU A 127 -9.17 7.43 3.33
C LEU A 127 -10.25 8.36 2.75
N SER A 128 -10.41 8.38 1.43
CA SER A 128 -11.42 9.22 0.76
C SER A 128 -12.85 8.80 1.13
N ALA A 129 -13.11 7.48 1.21
CA ALA A 129 -14.39 6.96 1.67
C ALA A 129 -14.66 7.31 3.15
N ALA A 130 -13.64 7.26 4.01
CA ALA A 130 -13.76 7.66 5.42
C ALA A 130 -14.01 9.16 5.60
N LEU A 131 -13.47 10.00 4.71
CA LEU A 131 -13.71 11.45 4.69
C LEU A 131 -15.00 11.85 3.96
N GLY A 132 -15.62 10.93 3.21
CA GLY A 132 -16.77 11.21 2.35
C GLY A 132 -16.46 12.15 1.18
N ARG A 133 -15.18 12.39 0.85
CA ARG A 133 -14.74 13.28 -0.23
C ARG A 133 -13.50 12.72 -0.92
N PRO A 134 -13.31 12.98 -2.23
CA PRO A 134 -12.10 12.54 -2.91
C PRO A 134 -10.88 13.29 -2.38
N VAL A 135 -9.82 12.54 -2.06
CA VAL A 135 -8.50 13.07 -1.68
C VAL A 135 -7.50 12.63 -2.74
N ALA A 136 -6.74 13.57 -3.30
CA ALA A 136 -5.71 13.23 -4.26
C ALA A 136 -4.61 12.39 -3.58
N ALA A 137 -3.92 11.52 -4.31
CA ALA A 137 -2.89 10.67 -3.73
C ALA A 137 -1.61 10.66 -4.56
N VAL A 138 -0.46 10.80 -3.91
CA VAL A 138 0.85 10.64 -4.57
C VAL A 138 1.39 9.23 -4.39
N THR A 139 1.86 8.63 -5.48
CA THR A 139 2.34 7.23 -5.47
C THR A 139 3.63 7.08 -6.29
N TYR A 140 4.55 6.21 -5.85
CA TYR A 140 5.81 5.97 -6.57
C TYR A 140 5.70 4.95 -7.71
N SER A 141 4.65 4.13 -7.76
CA SER A 141 4.61 2.93 -8.62
C SER A 141 3.21 2.40 -8.88
N LEU A 142 2.33 3.22 -9.45
CA LEU A 142 1.06 2.76 -10.05
C LEU A 142 1.20 2.52 -11.55
N SER A 143 0.47 1.56 -12.12
CA SER A 143 0.39 1.41 -13.59
C SER A 143 -0.55 2.47 -14.19
N ARG A 144 -0.36 2.85 -15.47
CA ARG A 144 -1.26 3.81 -16.15
C ARG A 144 -2.72 3.34 -16.16
N LEU A 145 -2.94 2.03 -16.29
CA LEU A 145 -4.28 1.44 -16.22
C LEU A 145 -4.90 1.61 -14.83
N SER A 146 -4.10 1.42 -13.77
CA SER A 146 -4.56 1.61 -12.39
C SER A 146 -4.88 3.06 -12.08
N GLU A 147 -4.15 4.00 -12.67
CA GLU A 147 -4.40 5.44 -12.56
C GLU A 147 -5.69 5.84 -13.29
N PHE A 148 -5.91 5.33 -14.51
CA PHE A 148 -7.14 5.58 -15.28
C PHE A 148 -8.40 5.05 -14.60
N LEU A 149 -8.31 3.89 -13.94
CA LEU A 149 -9.44 3.26 -13.24
C LEU A 149 -9.64 3.77 -11.81
N SER A 150 -8.78 4.68 -11.33
CA SER A 150 -8.83 5.16 -9.95
C SER A 150 -10.01 6.14 -9.76
N PRO A 151 -10.84 5.98 -8.71
CA PRO A 151 -11.91 6.93 -8.39
C PRO A 151 -11.41 8.27 -7.85
N ILE A 152 -10.12 8.37 -7.56
CA ILE A 152 -9.45 9.56 -7.05
C ILE A 152 -8.29 9.93 -7.96
N ARG A 153 -7.94 11.21 -7.99
CA ARG A 153 -6.74 11.70 -8.70
C ARG A 153 -5.50 11.09 -8.06
N THR A 154 -4.79 10.25 -8.80
CA THR A 154 -3.48 9.72 -8.39
C THR A 154 -2.40 10.37 -9.21
N VAL A 155 -1.34 10.87 -8.57
CA VAL A 155 -0.19 11.47 -9.25
C VAL A 155 1.07 10.64 -8.98
N ARG A 156 1.86 10.42 -10.03
CA ARG A 156 3.07 9.61 -9.96
C ARG A 156 4.26 10.47 -9.55
N LEU A 157 5.00 10.02 -8.54
CA LEU A 157 6.26 10.64 -8.13
C LEU A 157 7.38 10.22 -9.09
N THR A 158 8.20 11.19 -9.48
CA THR A 158 9.27 11.07 -10.46
C THR A 158 10.59 10.60 -9.85
N ARG A 159 10.67 10.57 -8.50
CA ARG A 159 11.91 10.30 -7.72
C ARG A 159 12.96 11.41 -7.82
N ASP A 160 12.60 12.54 -8.43
CA ASP A 160 13.34 13.79 -8.30
C ASP A 160 12.74 14.61 -7.17
N ARG A 161 13.56 14.94 -6.16
CA ARG A 161 13.08 15.60 -4.95
C ARG A 161 12.49 16.99 -5.24
N ALA A 162 13.10 17.76 -6.15
CA ALA A 162 12.67 19.12 -6.44
C ALA A 162 11.37 19.13 -7.25
N ALA A 163 11.28 18.29 -8.27
CA ALA A 163 10.07 18.13 -9.07
C ALA A 163 8.91 17.57 -8.24
N ASP A 164 9.17 16.56 -7.40
CA ASP A 164 8.16 15.98 -6.51
C ASP A 164 7.69 17.00 -5.47
N ALA A 165 8.59 17.82 -4.92
CA ALA A 165 8.24 18.91 -3.99
C ALA A 165 7.34 19.96 -4.63
N ALA A 166 7.70 20.44 -5.83
CA ALA A 166 6.91 21.43 -6.56
C ALA A 166 5.50 20.91 -6.88
N MET A 167 5.41 19.68 -7.41
CA MET A 167 4.14 19.04 -7.74
C MET A 167 3.26 18.80 -6.51
N ILE A 168 3.83 18.30 -5.40
CA ILE A 168 3.08 18.16 -4.14
C ILE A 168 2.60 19.54 -3.66
N GLY A 169 3.42 20.57 -3.85
CA GLY A 169 3.09 21.94 -3.52
C GLY A 169 1.82 22.43 -4.22
N GLU A 170 1.76 22.26 -5.54
CA GLU A 170 0.60 22.60 -6.37
C GLU A 170 -0.65 21.80 -5.98
N LEU A 171 -0.50 20.49 -5.72
CA LEU A 171 -1.64 19.66 -5.28
C LEU A 171 -2.23 20.14 -3.95
N LEU A 172 -1.39 20.58 -3.02
CA LEU A 172 -1.84 21.14 -1.74
C LEU A 172 -2.55 22.49 -1.91
N ASP A 173 -2.19 23.26 -2.94
CA ASP A 173 -2.88 24.53 -3.27
C ASP A 173 -4.25 24.28 -3.94
N GLU A 174 -4.42 23.11 -4.56
CA GLU A 174 -5.71 22.66 -5.10
C GLU A 174 -6.63 22.05 -4.04
N GLY A 175 -6.10 21.30 -3.08
CA GLY A 175 -6.87 20.67 -2.01
C GLY A 175 -6.11 19.63 -1.19
N ASP A 176 -6.87 18.80 -0.48
CA ASP A 176 -6.31 17.78 0.40
C ASP A 176 -5.50 16.72 -0.36
N LEU A 177 -4.41 16.25 0.25
CA LEU A 177 -3.48 15.30 -0.35
C LEU A 177 -3.17 14.14 0.60
N ALA A 178 -3.20 12.92 0.09
CA ALA A 178 -2.74 11.73 0.77
C ALA A 178 -1.34 11.33 0.31
N ILE A 179 -0.47 11.07 1.27
CA ILE A 179 0.86 10.49 1.01
C ILE A 179 1.12 9.31 1.94
N CYS A 180 1.75 8.29 1.38
CA CYS A 180 2.24 7.13 2.10
C CYS A 180 3.77 7.20 2.18
N PRO A 181 4.34 7.84 3.23
CA PRO A 181 5.77 8.12 3.32
C PRO A 181 6.66 6.86 3.41
N GLU A 182 6.09 5.68 3.67
CA GLU A 182 6.79 4.38 3.51
C GLU A 182 7.26 4.13 2.07
N GLY A 183 6.57 4.70 1.08
CA GLY A 183 6.87 4.56 -0.35
C GLY A 183 6.61 3.18 -0.96
N THR A 184 6.18 2.21 -0.14
CA THR A 184 5.76 0.86 -0.54
C THR A 184 4.88 0.28 0.55
N THR A 185 4.00 -0.65 0.19
CA THR A 185 3.10 -1.28 1.15
C THR A 185 3.87 -2.16 2.14
N CYS A 186 3.43 -2.26 3.39
CA CYS A 186 3.93 -3.22 4.37
C CYS A 186 2.73 -3.97 4.95
N ARG A 187 2.74 -5.31 4.86
CA ARG A 187 1.60 -6.12 5.34
C ARG A 187 1.76 -6.55 6.80
N GLU A 188 3.00 -6.68 7.26
CA GLU A 188 3.35 -7.11 8.60
C GLU A 188 3.16 -5.96 9.60
N PRO A 189 3.14 -6.23 10.92
CA PRO A 189 3.00 -5.22 11.98
C PRO A 189 4.27 -4.37 12.17
N PHE A 190 4.84 -3.91 11.06
CA PHE A 190 5.97 -2.99 10.99
C PHE A 190 5.62 -1.76 10.16
N LEU A 191 6.28 -0.65 10.46
CA LEU A 191 6.32 0.54 9.63
C LEU A 191 7.72 0.72 9.06
N LEU A 192 7.80 0.84 7.74
CA LEU A 192 9.05 1.24 7.08
C LEU A 192 9.40 2.67 7.43
N ARG A 193 10.68 3.03 7.25
CA ARG A 193 11.16 4.39 7.46
C ARG A 193 10.39 5.38 6.59
N PHE A 194 9.84 6.41 7.20
CA PHE A 194 9.13 7.47 6.50
C PHE A 194 10.12 8.39 5.76
N SER A 195 9.80 8.76 4.52
CA SER A 195 10.50 9.87 3.86
C SER A 195 10.10 11.20 4.50
N ALA A 196 11.05 12.15 4.59
CA ALA A 196 10.84 13.43 5.27
C ALA A 196 10.26 14.53 4.37
N LEU A 197 10.20 14.32 3.05
CA LEU A 197 9.84 15.35 2.05
C LEU A 197 8.53 16.05 2.39
N PHE A 198 7.50 15.30 2.79
CA PHE A 198 6.18 15.89 3.05
C PHE A 198 6.16 16.88 4.22
N ALA A 199 7.03 16.68 5.21
CA ALA A 199 7.09 17.51 6.41
C ALA A 199 7.64 18.92 6.12
N GLU A 200 8.41 19.07 5.05
CA GLU A 200 8.97 20.36 4.62
C GLU A 200 7.96 21.20 3.84
N LEU A 201 6.88 20.58 3.36
CA LEU A 201 5.97 21.20 2.38
C LEU A 201 4.77 21.87 3.00
N THR A 202 4.37 21.48 4.22
CA THR A 202 3.23 22.06 4.92
C THR A 202 3.27 21.73 6.42
N ASP A 203 2.75 22.66 7.24
CA ASP A 203 2.46 22.43 8.66
C ASP A 203 1.04 21.83 8.87
N GLU A 204 0.21 21.78 7.82
CA GLU A 204 -1.14 21.22 7.83
C GLU A 204 -1.13 19.69 7.67
N VAL A 205 -0.46 18.98 8.59
CA VAL A 205 -0.28 17.52 8.52
C VAL A 205 -1.19 16.79 9.52
N VAL A 206 -1.90 15.77 9.02
CA VAL A 206 -2.70 14.85 9.83
C VAL A 206 -2.16 13.42 9.66
N PRO A 207 -1.57 12.81 10.71
CA PRO A 207 -1.20 11.41 10.70
C PRO A 207 -2.45 10.52 10.65
N VAL A 208 -2.43 9.52 9.76
CA VAL A 208 -3.53 8.55 9.62
C VAL A 208 -2.98 7.13 9.73
N ALA A 209 -3.44 6.41 10.73
CA ALA A 209 -3.13 5.00 10.90
C ALA A 209 -4.11 4.16 10.08
N MET A 210 -3.59 3.53 9.02
CA MET A 210 -4.31 2.61 8.14
C MET A 210 -4.07 1.17 8.58
N GLU A 211 -5.15 0.43 8.80
CA GLU A 211 -5.12 -1.01 9.09
C GLU A 211 -6.01 -1.75 8.08
N SER A 212 -5.45 -2.78 7.44
CA SER A 212 -6.18 -3.61 6.48
C SER A 212 -6.30 -5.02 7.03
N ARG A 213 -7.54 -5.50 7.21
CA ARG A 213 -7.84 -6.86 7.67
C ARG A 213 -8.35 -7.69 6.51
N MET A 214 -7.63 -8.76 6.25
CA MET A 214 -7.87 -9.70 5.16
C MET A 214 -7.90 -11.12 5.73
N GLY A 215 -8.69 -12.01 5.13
CA GLY A 215 -8.90 -13.36 5.65
C GLY A 215 -8.34 -14.45 4.76
N MET A 216 -8.77 -14.48 3.49
CA MET A 216 -8.42 -15.53 2.53
C MET A 216 -7.26 -15.13 1.63
N PHE A 217 -7.23 -13.86 1.21
CA PHE A 217 -6.27 -13.36 0.22
C PHE A 217 -5.58 -12.08 0.69
N HIS A 218 -4.28 -12.00 0.42
CA HIS A 218 -3.55 -10.74 0.55
C HIS A 218 -3.76 -9.85 -0.68
N GLY A 219 -4.20 -8.63 -0.45
CA GLY A 219 -4.31 -7.56 -1.43
C GLY A 219 -3.01 -6.84 -1.72
N THR A 220 -1.85 -7.50 -1.57
CA THR A 220 -0.54 -6.94 -1.94
C THR A 220 0.39 -8.00 -2.48
N THR A 221 1.19 -7.62 -3.48
CA THR A 221 2.34 -8.44 -3.93
C THR A 221 3.55 -7.59 -4.27
N ALA A 222 4.73 -8.15 -4.05
CA ALA A 222 6.00 -7.58 -4.50
C ALA A 222 6.43 -8.12 -5.87
N ARG A 223 6.21 -9.41 -6.17
CA ARG A 223 6.65 -10.05 -7.42
C ARG A 223 5.56 -10.16 -8.49
N GLY A 224 4.29 -10.14 -8.12
CA GLY A 224 3.16 -10.29 -9.05
C GLY A 224 2.72 -8.99 -9.72
N TRP A 225 1.69 -9.09 -10.59
CA TRP A 225 1.06 -7.92 -11.19
C TRP A 225 0.22 -7.16 -10.17
N LYS A 226 0.67 -5.97 -9.76
CA LYS A 226 0.01 -5.12 -8.76
C LYS A 226 -1.41 -4.68 -9.13
N GLY A 227 -1.75 -4.67 -10.42
CA GLY A 227 -3.12 -4.37 -10.87
C GLY A 227 -4.17 -5.33 -10.34
N MET A 228 -3.77 -6.55 -9.93
CA MET A 228 -4.68 -7.52 -9.31
C MET A 228 -4.87 -7.31 -7.82
N ASP A 229 -4.10 -6.44 -7.17
CA ASP A 229 -4.14 -6.23 -5.72
C ASP A 229 -5.54 -5.81 -5.21
N PRO A 230 -6.26 -4.88 -5.88
CA PRO A 230 -7.65 -4.57 -5.56
C PRO A 230 -8.57 -5.79 -5.63
N PHE A 231 -8.43 -6.63 -6.67
CA PHE A 231 -9.25 -7.82 -6.82
C PHE A 231 -9.04 -8.77 -5.66
N TYR A 232 -7.79 -9.13 -5.34
CA TYR A 232 -7.54 -10.04 -4.22
C TYR A 232 -7.98 -9.47 -2.86
N PHE A 233 -7.89 -8.14 -2.66
CA PHE A 233 -8.48 -7.52 -1.47
C PHE A 233 -10.01 -7.72 -1.45
N PHE A 234 -10.71 -7.33 -2.50
CA PHE A 234 -12.18 -7.39 -2.57
C PHE A 234 -12.74 -8.80 -2.78
N MET A 235 -11.91 -9.78 -3.13
CA MET A 235 -12.28 -11.19 -3.15
C MET A 235 -12.37 -11.79 -1.75
N ASN A 236 -11.86 -11.14 -0.70
CA ASN A 236 -12.07 -11.65 0.65
C ASN A 236 -13.57 -11.67 1.00
N PRO A 237 -14.08 -12.67 1.74
CA PRO A 237 -15.50 -12.72 2.10
C PRO A 237 -15.97 -11.47 2.88
N SER A 238 -15.23 -11.08 3.92
CA SER A 238 -15.53 -9.91 4.76
C SER A 238 -14.26 -9.12 5.09
N PRO A 239 -13.65 -8.42 4.11
CA PRO A 239 -12.50 -7.58 4.37
C PRO A 239 -12.89 -6.37 5.21
N ALA A 240 -11.93 -5.84 5.98
CA ALA A 240 -12.12 -4.61 6.73
C ALA A 240 -10.97 -3.63 6.54
N TYR A 241 -11.29 -2.35 6.58
CA TYR A 241 -10.35 -1.24 6.69
C TYR A 241 -10.67 -0.44 7.94
N VAL A 242 -9.66 -0.21 8.78
CA VAL A 242 -9.76 0.73 9.90
C VAL A 242 -8.91 1.95 9.55
N VAL A 243 -9.56 3.11 9.54
CA VAL A 243 -8.94 4.41 9.25
C VAL A 243 -8.98 5.22 10.54
N THR A 244 -7.83 5.44 11.17
CA THR A 244 -7.73 6.17 12.44
C THR A 244 -7.03 7.51 12.23
N PHE A 245 -7.75 8.60 12.40
CA PHE A 245 -7.22 9.96 12.35
C PHE A 245 -6.63 10.34 13.71
N LEU A 246 -5.34 10.74 13.74
CA LEU A 246 -4.62 11.05 14.98
C LEU A 246 -4.59 12.54 15.33
N GLY A 247 -5.48 13.31 14.71
CA GLY A 247 -5.51 14.77 14.84
C GLY A 247 -4.43 15.45 14.02
N LYS A 248 -4.58 16.76 13.83
CA LYS A 248 -3.56 17.58 13.19
C LYS A 248 -2.36 17.73 14.13
N LEU A 249 -1.15 17.73 13.57
CA LEU A 249 0.04 18.00 14.36
C LEU A 249 -0.04 19.39 15.00
N PRO A 250 0.31 19.50 16.29
CA PRO A 250 0.39 20.80 16.92
C PRO A 250 1.65 21.54 16.40
N PRO A 251 1.66 22.89 16.38
CA PRO A 251 2.72 23.69 15.76
C PRO A 251 4.15 23.33 16.21
N GLU A 252 4.34 22.98 17.48
CA GLU A 252 5.63 22.59 18.08
C GLU A 252 6.23 21.28 17.51
N HIS A 253 5.41 20.51 16.77
CA HIS A 253 5.79 19.27 16.11
C HIS A 253 5.84 19.40 14.59
N THR A 254 5.86 20.62 14.05
CA THR A 254 6.01 20.88 12.62
C THR A 254 7.33 21.57 12.28
N CYS A 255 7.67 21.61 10.99
CA CYS A 255 8.90 22.23 10.51
C CYS A 255 8.84 23.76 10.53
N GLY A 256 7.72 24.34 10.06
CA GLY A 256 7.59 25.80 9.96
C GLY A 256 7.47 26.44 11.33
N ALA A 257 6.33 26.24 12.00
CA ALA A 257 6.05 26.86 13.29
C ALA A 257 6.94 26.34 14.44
N GLY A 258 7.25 25.03 14.46
CA GLY A 258 7.99 24.40 15.54
C GLY A 258 9.51 24.38 15.37
N GLY A 259 10.03 24.78 14.21
CA GLY A 259 11.46 24.75 13.89
C GLY A 259 12.07 23.35 13.91
N ARG A 260 11.26 22.28 13.84
CA ARG A 260 11.72 20.89 13.83
C ARG A 260 12.34 20.55 12.48
N SER A 261 13.36 19.70 12.47
CA SER A 261 13.82 19.14 11.20
C SER A 261 12.76 18.22 10.60
N SER A 262 12.72 18.13 9.27
CA SER A 262 11.77 17.27 8.56
C SER A 262 11.90 15.79 8.93
N HIS A 263 13.13 15.36 9.25
CA HIS A 263 13.40 14.02 9.77
C HIS A 263 12.81 13.80 11.16
N GLU A 264 12.88 14.77 12.07
CA GLU A 264 12.25 14.66 13.39
C GLU A 264 10.73 14.54 13.26
N VAL A 265 10.11 15.36 12.41
CA VAL A 265 8.67 15.31 12.16
C VAL A 265 8.26 13.96 11.57
N ALA A 266 8.96 13.47 10.54
CA ALA A 266 8.66 12.19 9.92
C ALA A 266 8.81 11.01 10.91
N ASN A 267 9.87 11.02 11.73
CA ASN A 267 10.11 10.01 12.75
C ASN A 267 9.06 10.07 13.88
N TYR A 268 8.63 11.27 14.27
CA TYR A 268 7.56 11.46 15.25
C TYR A 268 6.25 10.87 14.74
N ILE A 269 5.84 11.21 13.51
CA ILE A 269 4.64 10.68 12.87
C ILE A 269 4.71 9.16 12.74
N GLN A 270 5.86 8.60 12.33
CA GLN A 270 6.06 7.15 12.24
C GLN A 270 5.81 6.49 13.60
N ARG A 271 6.41 7.00 14.69
CA ARG A 271 6.22 6.48 16.05
C ARG A 271 4.77 6.61 16.54
N LEU A 272 4.12 7.72 16.23
CA LEU A 272 2.72 7.97 16.64
C LEU A 272 1.78 6.96 15.98
N ILE A 273 1.94 6.71 14.68
CA ILE A 273 1.18 5.70 13.94
C ILE A 273 1.52 4.29 14.44
N ALA A 274 2.81 4.02 14.72
CA ALA A 274 3.26 2.74 15.24
C ALA A 274 2.59 2.41 16.58
N ALA A 275 2.63 3.34 17.52
CA ALA A 275 2.00 3.20 18.84
C ALA A 275 0.50 2.95 18.72
N THR A 276 -0.19 3.68 17.83
CA THR A 276 -1.63 3.51 17.57
C THR A 276 -1.96 2.11 17.06
N LEU A 277 -1.15 1.57 16.15
CA LEU A 277 -1.36 0.26 15.54
C LEU A 277 -0.75 -0.89 16.35
N SER A 278 0.00 -0.60 17.41
CA SER A 278 0.87 -1.56 18.10
C SER A 278 1.86 -2.24 17.14
N TYR A 279 2.44 -1.45 16.24
CA TYR A 279 3.44 -1.89 15.26
C TYR A 279 4.84 -1.46 15.66
N GLU A 280 5.84 -2.13 15.10
CA GLU A 280 7.25 -1.79 15.31
C GLU A 280 7.75 -0.83 14.22
N CYS A 281 8.45 0.23 14.64
CA CYS A 281 9.17 1.10 13.71
C CYS A 281 10.45 0.43 13.23
N THR A 282 10.72 0.51 11.92
CA THR A 282 11.99 0.06 11.34
C THR A 282 12.72 1.21 10.67
N SER A 283 14.04 1.07 10.52
CA SER A 283 14.86 1.92 9.66
C SER A 283 14.91 1.42 8.21
N LEU A 284 14.25 0.29 7.92
CA LEU A 284 14.22 -0.33 6.59
C LEU A 284 13.48 0.56 5.60
N THR A 285 14.01 0.62 4.40
CA THR A 285 13.48 1.42 3.30
C THR A 285 12.74 0.56 2.28
N ARG A 286 12.05 1.22 1.37
CA ARG A 286 11.52 0.60 0.15
C ARG A 286 12.58 -0.23 -0.58
N LYS A 287 13.81 0.29 -0.73
CA LYS A 287 14.90 -0.39 -1.44
C LYS A 287 15.25 -1.72 -0.76
N ASP A 288 15.33 -1.72 0.57
CA ASP A 288 15.63 -2.91 1.36
C ASP A 288 14.55 -3.98 1.17
N LYS A 289 13.26 -3.58 1.16
CA LYS A 289 12.13 -4.48 0.88
C LYS A 289 12.25 -5.15 -0.49
N TYR A 290 12.42 -4.37 -1.55
CA TYR A 290 12.47 -4.94 -2.91
C TYR A 290 13.72 -5.79 -3.12
N ARG A 291 14.85 -5.43 -2.52
CA ARG A 291 16.06 -6.25 -2.54
C ARG A 291 15.84 -7.60 -1.87
N ALA A 292 15.18 -7.61 -0.72
CA ALA A 292 14.86 -8.84 0.00
C ALA A 292 13.83 -9.74 -0.72
N LEU A 293 12.77 -9.15 -1.32
CA LEU A 293 11.65 -9.92 -1.89
C LEU A 293 11.78 -10.26 -3.38
N ALA A 294 12.40 -9.37 -4.16
CA ALA A 294 12.39 -9.43 -5.62
C ALA A 294 13.80 -9.35 -6.23
N GLY A 295 14.85 -9.15 -5.43
CA GLY A 295 16.23 -9.05 -5.91
C GLY A 295 16.51 -7.80 -6.74
N ASN A 296 15.68 -6.77 -6.66
CA ASN A 296 15.86 -5.50 -7.37
C ASN A 296 15.60 -4.30 -6.44
N ASP A 297 15.92 -3.09 -6.89
CA ASP A 297 15.77 -1.86 -6.08
C ASP A 297 14.33 -1.27 -6.13
N GLY A 298 13.37 -2.01 -6.68
CA GLY A 298 11.98 -1.59 -6.81
C GLY A 298 11.73 -0.62 -7.97
N VAL A 299 12.65 -0.48 -8.93
CA VAL A 299 12.43 0.33 -10.14
C VAL A 299 11.51 -0.46 -11.10
N VAL A 300 10.45 0.17 -11.58
CA VAL A 300 9.47 -0.46 -12.49
C VAL A 300 9.78 0.04 -13.90
N ASP A 301 9.92 -0.86 -14.87
CA ASP A 301 10.08 -0.47 -16.27
C ASP A 301 8.76 0.13 -16.78
N ASN A 302 8.85 1.37 -17.26
CA ASN A 302 7.70 2.16 -17.71
C ASN A 302 6.92 1.51 -18.87
N ALA A 303 7.53 0.58 -19.61
CA ALA A 303 6.92 -0.11 -20.74
C ALA A 303 6.02 -1.30 -20.34
N THR A 304 6.28 -1.98 -19.22
CA THR A 304 5.59 -3.24 -18.87
C THR A 304 4.84 -3.20 -17.55
N GLY A 305 5.07 -2.19 -16.70
CA GLY A 305 4.46 -2.10 -15.37
C GLY A 305 4.87 -3.25 -14.43
N LYS A 306 5.87 -4.05 -14.84
CA LYS A 306 6.45 -5.15 -14.07
C LYS A 306 7.82 -4.72 -13.54
N LEU A 307 8.20 -5.32 -12.42
CA LEU A 307 9.58 -5.22 -11.95
C LEU A 307 10.48 -6.06 -12.86
N PRO A 308 11.70 -5.61 -13.18
CA PRO A 308 12.63 -6.38 -13.98
C PRO A 308 12.92 -7.72 -13.30
N SER A 309 13.00 -8.78 -14.12
CA SER A 309 13.33 -10.13 -13.65
C SER A 309 14.73 -10.15 -13.03
N PRO A 310 15.00 -10.99 -12.02
CA PRO A 310 16.33 -11.11 -11.42
C PRO A 310 17.45 -11.34 -12.45
N ALA A 311 17.13 -12.00 -13.58
CA ALA A 311 18.09 -12.29 -14.66
C ALA A 311 18.48 -11.07 -15.51
N THR A 312 17.72 -9.97 -15.46
CA THR A 312 17.99 -8.76 -16.25
C THR A 312 18.82 -7.74 -15.47
N ALA A 313 18.82 -7.79 -14.13
CA ALA A 313 19.57 -6.87 -13.28
C ALA A 313 21.10 -7.10 -13.33
N THR A 314 21.55 -8.32 -13.59
CA THR A 314 22.96 -8.65 -13.74
C THR A 314 23.56 -8.17 -15.07
N ALA A 315 22.74 -7.97 -16.11
CA ALA A 315 23.21 -7.51 -17.41
C ALA A 315 23.49 -6.00 -17.48
N ASN A 316 22.84 -5.18 -16.65
CA ASN A 316 23.07 -3.74 -16.63
C ASN A 316 24.29 -3.32 -15.80
N ASN A 317 24.74 -4.15 -14.86
CA ASN A 317 25.93 -3.85 -14.05
C ASN A 317 27.27 -4.11 -14.77
N SER A 318 27.27 -4.71 -15.96
CA SER A 318 28.50 -4.95 -16.74
C SER A 318 28.81 -3.86 -17.77
N LYS A 319 27.91 -2.88 -17.99
CA LYS A 319 28.12 -1.81 -18.97
C LYS A 319 28.69 -0.51 -18.41
N ASP A 320 28.67 -0.30 -17.09
CA ASP A 320 29.19 0.93 -16.45
C ASP A 320 30.60 0.76 -15.86
N LYS A 321 31.40 -0.20 -16.36
CA LYS A 321 32.83 -0.38 -16.01
C LYS A 321 33.77 -0.29 -17.22
N ALA A 322 33.42 0.49 -18.23
CA ALA A 322 34.30 0.81 -19.34
C ALA A 322 34.07 2.24 -19.85
N CYS A 323 34.51 3.23 -19.08
CA CYS A 323 35.35 4.37 -19.49
C CYS A 323 35.62 5.27 -18.28
#